data_AF-A0A6C0B1U3-F1
#
_entry.id   AF-A0A6C0B1U3-F1
#
_cell.length_a   1.000
_cell.length_b   1.000
_cell.length_c   1.000
_cell.angle_alpha   90.00
_cell.angle_beta   90.00
_cell.angle_gamma   90.00
#
_symmetry.space_group_name_H-M   'P 1'
#
loop_
_entity.id
_entity.type
_entity.pdbx_description
1 polymer ?
#
loop_
_entity_poly.entity_id
_entity_poly.type
_entity_poly.pdbx_seq_one_letter_code
_entity_poly.pdbx_strand_id
1 'polypeptide(L)'
;MFKRHPVYLITHLILGVIGYFYPEVLYATIGYQFLQYVLNIRFFLFEGVIKSGNTLNHTAVKLGEVGVGWLLAMLYMALSKA
;
A
#
# COMPACT_ATOMS: atom_id res chain seq x y z
N MET A 1 -18.98 -7.49 -4.76
CA MET A 1 -17.70 -6.80 -5.03
C MET A 1 -17.70 -5.51 -4.23
N PHE A 2 -16.97 -5.41 -3.13
CA PHE A 2 -16.98 -4.20 -2.28
C PHE A 2 -16.60 -2.99 -3.14
N LYS A 3 -17.48 -1.99 -3.25
CA LYS A 3 -17.16 -0.67 -3.82
C LYS A 3 -16.10 -0.03 -2.92
N ARG A 4 -14.85 -0.44 -3.08
CA ARG A 4 -13.75 0.09 -2.27
C ARG A 4 -13.44 1.48 -2.81
N HIS A 5 -13.46 2.45 -1.90
CA HIS A 5 -13.19 3.84 -2.24
C HIS A 5 -11.84 3.93 -2.98
N PRO A 6 -11.76 4.60 -4.14
CA PRO A 6 -10.51 4.80 -4.88
C PRO A 6 -9.42 5.45 -4.03
N VAL A 7 -9.80 6.14 -2.94
CA VAL A 7 -8.87 6.71 -1.95
C VAL A 7 -7.89 5.69 -1.39
N TYR A 8 -8.30 4.43 -1.18
CA TYR A 8 -7.42 3.41 -0.64
C TYR A 8 -6.34 3.04 -1.66
N LEU A 9 -6.71 2.86 -2.93
CA LEU A 9 -5.74 2.62 -4.00
C LEU A 9 -4.74 3.79 -4.09
N ILE A 10 -5.25 5.03 -4.14
CA ILE A 10 -4.41 6.24 -4.21
C ILE A 10 -3.45 6.31 -3.02
N THR A 11 -3.92 5.99 -1.81
CA THR A 11 -3.08 5.98 -0.61
C THR A 11 -1.92 5.00 -0.73
N HIS A 12 -2.17 3.78 -1.22
CA HIS A 12 -1.09 2.78 -1.40
C HIS A 12 -0.10 3.21 -2.49
N LEU A 13 -0.57 3.81 -3.59
CA LEU A 13 0.30 4.38 -4.63
C LEU A 13 1.19 5.49 -4.04
N ILE A 14 0.62 6.41 -3.27
CA ILE A 14 1.37 7.50 -2.61
C ILE A 14 2.39 6.92 -1.63
N LEU A 15 2.02 5.91 -0.82
CA LEU A 15 2.97 5.23 0.08
C LEU A 15 4.11 4.58 -0.69
N GLY A 16 3.85 4.03 -1.87
CA GLY A 16 4.90 3.52 -2.77
C GLY A 16 5.87 4.60 -3.23
N VAL A 17 5.34 5.75 -3.67
CA VAL A 17 6.15 6.90 -4.09
C VAL A 17 6.99 7.43 -2.92
N ILE A 18 6.37 7.66 -1.77
CA ILE A 18 7.09 8.11 -0.56
C ILE A 18 8.13 7.07 -0.15
N GLY A 19 7.78 5.79 -0.17
CA GLY A 19 8.67 4.67 0.16
C GLY A 19 9.88 4.54 -0.75
N TYR A 20 9.83 5.08 -1.98
CA TYR A 20 11.01 5.18 -2.84
C TYR A 20 12.05 6.16 -2.29
N PHE A 21 11.61 7.30 -1.75
CA PHE A 21 12.50 8.31 -1.18
C PHE A 21 12.86 8.04 0.29
N TYR A 22 11.98 7.37 1.02
CA TYR A 22 12.10 7.06 2.45
C TYR A 22 11.86 5.56 2.68
N PRO A 23 12.90 4.71 2.59
CA PRO A 23 12.78 3.25 2.71
C PRO A 23 12.10 2.78 4.00
N GLU A 24 12.21 3.55 5.08
CA GLU A 24 11.54 3.28 6.36
C GLU A 24 10.01 3.23 6.19
N VAL A 25 9.44 4.09 5.33
CA VAL A 25 8.00 4.07 5.01
C VAL A 25 7.62 2.79 4.28
N LEU A 26 8.49 2.31 3.39
CA LEU A 26 8.28 1.06 2.67
C LEU A 26 8.30 -0.13 3.64
N TYR A 27 9.29 -0.21 4.53
CA TYR A 27 9.37 -1.25 5.55
C TYR A 27 8.18 -1.22 6.51
N ALA A 28 7.79 -0.03 6.98
CA ALA A 28 6.61 0.14 7.83
C ALA A 28 5.33 -0.32 7.11
N THR A 29 5.19 -0.01 5.82
CA THR A 29 4.03 -0.43 5.02
C THR A 29 3.99 -1.95 4.84
N ILE A 30 5.13 -2.59 4.56
CA ILE A 30 5.22 -4.04 4.46
C ILE A 30 4.87 -4.70 5.80
N GLY A 31 5.48 -4.24 6.90
CA GLY A 31 5.20 -4.74 8.25
C GLY A 31 3.74 -4.57 8.65
N TYR A 32 3.13 -3.43 8.29
CA TYR A 32 1.72 -3.15 8.54
C TYR A 32 0.77 -4.08 7.76
N GLN A 33 1.05 -4.38 6.49
CA GLN A 33 0.25 -5.34 5.71
C GLN A 33 0.43 -6.77 6.23
N PHE A 34 1.65 -7.13 6.64
CA PHE A 34 1.93 -8.42 7.27
C PHE A 34 1.17 -8.58 8.60
N LEU A 35 1.18 -7.55 9.46
CA LEU A 35 0.46 -7.56 10.73
C LEU A 35 -1.05 -7.75 10.53
N GLN A 36 -1.63 -7.02 9.57
CA GLN A 36 -3.04 -7.20 9.18
C GLN A 36 -3.34 -8.64 8.73
N TYR A 37 -2.41 -9.27 8.02
CA TYR A 37 -2.56 -10.65 7.56
C TYR A 37 -2.55 -11.63 8.72
N VAL A 38 -1.54 -11.56 9.59
CA VAL A 38 -1.40 -12.43 10.76
C VAL A 38 -2.59 -12.31 11.71
N LEU A 39 -3.08 -11.09 11.94
CA LEU A 39 -4.22 -10.83 12.83
C LEU A 39 -5.59 -11.06 12.15
N ASN A 40 -5.63 -11.38 10.86
CA ASN A 40 -6.87 -11.50 10.07
C ASN A 40 -7.78 -10.25 10.16
N ILE A 41 -7.17 -9.06 10.20
CA ILE A 41 -7.88 -7.76 10.30
C ILE A 41 -7.59 -6.87 9.10
N ARG A 42 -8.50 -5.95 8.82
CA ARG A 42 -8.38 -4.91 7.80
C ARG A 42 -8.71 -3.56 8.42
N PHE A 43 -7.78 -2.63 8.33
CA PHE A 43 -8.02 -1.25 8.75
C PHE A 43 -8.58 -0.44 7.59
N PHE A 44 -9.64 0.32 7.89
CA PHE A 44 -10.24 1.26 6.97
C PHE A 44 -9.99 2.66 7.53
N LEU A 45 -8.78 3.18 7.32
CA LEU A 45 -8.31 4.44 7.92
C LEU A 45 -9.31 5.60 7.76
N PHE A 46 -9.88 5.76 6.57
CA PHE A 46 -10.83 6.84 6.27
C PHE A 46 -12.24 6.60 6.82
N GLU A 47 -12.56 5.36 7.18
CA GLU A 47 -13.82 5.01 7.84
C GLU A 47 -13.66 4.93 9.37
N GLY A 48 -12.42 4.98 9.89
CA GLY A 48 -12.14 4.83 11.33
C GLY A 48 -12.51 3.45 11.90
N VAL A 49 -12.59 2.41 11.06
CA VAL A 49 -13.06 1.07 11.47
C VAL A 49 -12.04 -0.03 11.17
N ILE A 50 -12.06 -1.05 12.02
CA ILE A 50 -11.30 -2.29 11.85
C ILE A 50 -12.31 -3.41 11.61
N LYS A 51 -12.15 -4.16 10.51
CA LYS A 51 -13.03 -5.28 10.16
C LYS A 51 -12.22 -6.55 9.99
N SER A 52 -12.80 -7.70 10.32
CA SER A 52 -12.17 -9.00 10.06
C SER A 52 -12.16 -9.36 8.56
N GLY A 53 -11.43 -10.42 8.23
CA GLY A 53 -11.43 -11.04 6.90
C GLY A 53 -10.35 -10.50 5.98
N ASN A 54 -9.11 -10.45 6.48
CA ASN A 54 -7.95 -10.27 5.63
C ASN A 54 -7.58 -11.59 4.95
N THR A 55 -6.97 -11.51 3.77
CA THR A 55 -6.55 -12.70 3.01
C THR A 55 -5.18 -12.47 2.39
N LEU A 56 -4.53 -13.54 1.97
CA LEU A 56 -3.26 -13.44 1.24
C LEU A 56 -3.44 -12.62 -0.05
N ASN A 57 -4.51 -12.89 -0.81
CA ASN A 57 -4.84 -12.14 -2.03
C ASN A 57 -5.03 -10.65 -1.74
N HIS A 58 -5.70 -10.30 -0.65
CA HIS A 58 -5.85 -8.90 -0.25
C HIS A 58 -4.50 -8.23 0.03
N THR A 59 -3.67 -8.90 0.84
CA THR A 59 -2.33 -8.44 1.21
C THR A 59 -1.45 -8.25 -0.02
N ALA A 60 -1.45 -9.23 -0.93
CA ALA A 60 -0.71 -9.19 -2.19
C ALA A 60 -1.16 -8.03 -3.08
N VAL A 61 -2.47 -7.78 -3.20
CA VAL A 61 -3.00 -6.62 -3.92
C VAL A 61 -2.50 -5.32 -3.30
N LYS A 62 -2.53 -5.18 -1.96
CA LYS A 62 -2.07 -3.96 -1.29
C LYS A 62 -0.57 -3.71 -1.44
N LEU A 63 0.24 -4.74 -1.32
CA LEU A 63 1.67 -4.64 -1.58
C LEU A 63 1.96 -4.36 -3.07
N GLY A 64 1.16 -4.91 -3.98
CA GLY A 64 1.22 -4.61 -5.41
C GLY A 64 0.92 -3.14 -5.71
N GLU A 65 -0.12 -2.57 -5.11
CA GLU A 65 -0.45 -1.14 -5.22
C GLU A 65 0.72 -0.25 -4.76
N VAL A 66 1.36 -0.60 -3.63
CA VAL A 66 2.57 0.10 -3.13
C VAL A 66 3.75 -0.09 -4.10
N GLY A 67 3.97 -1.29 -4.61
CA GLY A 67 5.02 -1.59 -5.59
C GLY A 67 4.85 -0.79 -6.89
N VAL A 68 3.62 -0.62 -7.38
CA VAL A 68 3.34 0.24 -8.54
C VAL A 68 3.73 1.69 -8.24
N GLY A 69 3.37 2.23 -7.09
CA GLY A 69 3.78 3.58 -6.69
C GLY A 69 5.30 3.76 -6.64
N TRP A 70 6.01 2.78 -6.09
CA TRP A 70 7.47 2.76 -6.04
C TRP A 70 8.10 2.74 -7.44
N LEU A 71 7.59 1.89 -8.35
CA LEU A 71 8.05 1.81 -9.73
C LEU A 71 7.82 3.12 -10.49
N LEU A 72 6.68 3.78 -10.28
CA LEU A 72 6.39 5.08 -10.90
C LEU A 72 7.41 6.14 -10.46
N ALA A 73 7.74 6.20 -9.16
CA ALA A 73 8.75 7.12 -8.65
C ALA A 73 10.14 6.82 -9.26
N MET A 74 10.52 5.55 -9.31
CA MET A 74 11.79 5.12 -9.92
C MET A 74 11.87 5.53 -11.40
N LEU A 75 10.82 5.27 -12.19
CA LEU A 75 10.76 5.63 -13.60
C LEU A 75 10.80 7.14 -13.81
N TYR A 76 10.06 7.90 -13.01
CA TYR A 76 10.08 9.36 -13.05
C TYR A 76 11.48 9.92 -12.81
N MET A 77 12.18 9.38 -11.79
CA MET A 77 13.55 9.81 -11.47
C MET A 77 14.56 9.40 -12.55
N ALA A 78 14.38 8.24 -13.19
CA ALA A 78 15.23 7.81 -14.30
C ALA A 78 15.06 8.71 -15.53
N LEU A 79 13.81 9.06 -15.88
CA LEU A 79 13.50 9.92 -17.03
C LEU A 79 13.86 11.38 -16.78
N SER A 80 13.76 11.88 -15.55
CA SER A 80 14.10 13.27 -15.21
C SER A 80 15.61 13.53 -15.17
N LYS A 81 16.43 12.46 -15.15
CA LYS A 81 17.90 12.51 -15.19
C LYS A 81 18.48 12.23 -16.57
N ALA A 82 17.64 11.86 -17.55
CA ALA A 82 18.01 11.61 -18.93
C ALA A 82 17.93 12.91 -19.74
#